data_AF-A0A9N9WJ66-F1
#
_entry.id   AF-A0A9N9WJ66-F1
#
_cell.length_a   1.000
_cell.length_b   1.000
_cell.length_c   1.000
_cell.angle_alpha   90.00
_cell.angle_beta   90.00
_cell.angle_gamma   90.00
#
_symmetry.space_group_name_H-M   'P 1'
#
loop_
_entity.id
_entity.type
_entity.pdbx_description
1 polymer ?
#
loop_
_entity_poly.entity_id
_entity_poly.type
_entity_poly.pdbx_seq_one_letter_code
_entity_poly.pdbx_strand_id
1 'polypeptide(L)'
;MPYIMVMGSLSAPHLSKDEGATVYGLKSEERVLLVRELNSAFGMSIATSSDQERTVRVTQKGLTLFVVNRLHGLLGYDVVSHAMAMTNANRELVSFTLYKKSSPHTHSHSHGHTHSSSHKSHSHSSVVTL
;
A
#
# COMPACT_ATOMS: atom_id res chain seq x y z
N MET A 1 -0.44 -14.60 -0.40
CA MET A 1 1.00 -14.49 -0.71
C MET A 1 1.52 -13.23 -0.05
N PRO A 2 2.76 -13.20 0.46
CA PRO A 2 3.28 -12.00 1.11
C PRO A 2 3.80 -10.98 0.09
N TYR A 3 4.00 -11.38 -1.17
CA TYR A 3 4.39 -10.50 -2.26
C TYR A 3 3.21 -10.20 -3.19
N ILE A 4 3.16 -8.96 -3.66
CA ILE A 4 2.27 -8.49 -4.72
C ILE A 4 3.08 -7.68 -5.74
N MET A 5 2.50 -7.47 -6.90
CA MET A 5 3.11 -6.65 -7.95
C MET A 5 2.13 -5.59 -8.42
N VAL A 6 2.59 -4.36 -8.60
CA VAL A 6 1.85 -3.29 -9.27
C VAL A 6 2.58 -3.00 -10.58
N MET A 7 1.88 -3.07 -11.70
CA MET A 7 2.41 -2.72 -13.02
C MET A 7 1.59 -1.57 -13.61
N GLY A 8 2.23 -0.57 -14.19
CA GLY A 8 1.55 0.57 -14.80
C GLY A 8 2.52 1.50 -15.52
N SER A 9 2.11 2.75 -15.74
CA SER A 9 2.98 3.82 -16.25
C SER A 9 3.09 4.97 -15.26
N LEU A 10 4.21 5.70 -15.27
CA LEU A 10 4.37 6.94 -14.49
C LEU A 10 3.96 8.16 -15.31
N SER A 11 4.27 8.13 -16.60
CA SER A 11 3.92 9.19 -17.54
C SER A 11 2.57 8.95 -18.21
N ALA A 12 1.95 10.05 -18.69
CA ALA A 12 0.73 10.05 -19.49
C ALA A 12 0.91 10.52 -20.96
N PRO A 13 2.00 10.23 -21.72
CA PRO A 13 2.12 10.73 -23.08
C PRO A 13 1.53 9.69 -24.05
N HIS A 14 0.52 10.10 -24.81
CA HIS A 14 0.00 9.40 -26.00
C HIS A 14 -0.59 7.98 -25.82
N LEU A 15 -1.15 7.66 -24.65
CA LEU A 15 -1.65 6.30 -24.44
C LEU A 15 -3.07 6.08 -24.97
N SER A 16 -3.27 4.90 -25.56
CA SER A 16 -4.54 4.21 -25.78
C SER A 16 -5.46 4.25 -24.54
N LYS A 17 -6.76 4.10 -24.75
CA LYS A 17 -7.80 4.50 -23.79
C LYS A 17 -7.77 3.84 -22.39
N ASP A 18 -7.09 2.72 -22.15
CA ASP A 18 -7.64 1.81 -21.12
C ASP A 18 -6.76 1.29 -19.97
N GLU A 19 -5.48 1.66 -19.80
CA GLU A 19 -4.70 1.05 -18.71
C GLU A 19 -3.89 2.07 -17.90
N GLY A 20 -4.26 2.23 -16.63
CA GLY A 20 -3.55 3.04 -15.64
C GLY A 20 -2.57 2.20 -14.83
N ALA A 21 -3.08 1.27 -14.02
CA ALA A 21 -2.28 0.34 -13.24
C ALA A 21 -3.02 -0.99 -13.04
N THR A 22 -2.27 -2.08 -12.92
CA THR A 22 -2.79 -3.40 -12.56
C THR A 22 -2.06 -3.92 -11.34
N VAL A 23 -2.82 -4.37 -10.35
CA VAL A 23 -2.30 -4.99 -9.13
C VAL A 23 -2.53 -6.49 -9.19
N TYR A 24 -1.47 -7.26 -8.94
CA TYR A 24 -1.45 -8.72 -8.99
C TYR A 24 -1.18 -9.30 -7.59
N GLY A 25 -1.78 -10.46 -7.29
CA GLY A 25 -1.41 -11.27 -6.13
C GLY A 25 -2.10 -10.92 -4.82
N LEU A 26 -2.98 -9.91 -4.81
CA LEU A 26 -3.81 -9.58 -3.64
C LEU A 26 -4.80 -10.70 -3.30
N LYS A 27 -5.05 -10.89 -2.00
CA LYS A 27 -6.12 -11.77 -1.50
C LYS A 27 -7.49 -11.22 -1.91
N SER A 28 -8.52 -12.07 -1.94
CA SER A 28 -9.87 -11.68 -2.38
C SER A 28 -10.42 -10.48 -1.61
N GLU A 29 -10.34 -10.52 -0.28
CA GLU A 29 -10.81 -9.45 0.60
C GLU A 29 -10.02 -8.15 0.39
N GLU A 30 -8.70 -8.25 0.24
CA GLU A 30 -7.82 -7.11 -0.02
C GLU A 30 -8.12 -6.45 -1.38
N ARG A 31 -8.50 -7.24 -2.40
CA ARG A 31 -8.95 -6.69 -3.70
C ARG A 31 -10.23 -5.87 -3.54
N VAL A 32 -11.22 -6.40 -2.82
CA VAL A 32 -12.49 -5.70 -2.58
C VAL A 32 -12.28 -4.39 -1.82
N LEU A 33 -11.43 -4.42 -0.78
CA LEU A 33 -11.09 -3.24 0.00
C LEU A 33 -10.39 -2.17 -0.86
N LEU A 34 -9.40 -2.58 -1.67
CA LEU A 34 -8.70 -1.66 -2.56
C LEU A 34 -9.64 -1.03 -3.59
N VAL A 35 -10.49 -1.82 -4.25
CA VAL A 35 -11.47 -1.31 -5.22
C VAL A 35 -12.41 -0.29 -4.58
N ARG A 36 -12.93 -0.59 -3.38
CA ARG A 36 -13.80 0.33 -2.64
C ARG A 36 -13.07 1.64 -2.31
N GLU A 37 -11.86 1.56 -1.77
CA GLU A 37 -11.06 2.74 -1.42
C GLU A 37 -10.77 3.61 -2.66
N LEU A 38 -10.33 3.00 -3.77
CA LEU A 38 -10.02 3.74 -5.00
C LEU A 38 -11.28 4.40 -5.57
N ASN A 39 -12.40 3.70 -5.65
CA ASN A 39 -13.63 4.29 -6.20
C ASN A 39 -14.20 5.37 -5.27
N SER A 40 -14.07 5.21 -3.95
CA SER A 40 -14.49 6.21 -2.97
C SER A 40 -13.61 7.47 -3.01
N ALA A 41 -12.29 7.31 -3.14
CA ALA A 41 -11.35 8.42 -3.16
C ALA A 41 -11.54 9.36 -4.37
N PHE A 42 -12.03 8.83 -5.49
CA PHE A 42 -12.26 9.59 -6.72
C PHE A 42 -13.73 9.92 -6.97
N GLY A 43 -14.66 9.39 -6.16
CA GLY A 43 -16.10 9.59 -6.34
C GLY A 43 -16.66 8.99 -7.65
N MET A 44 -15.92 8.09 -8.29
CA MET A 44 -16.28 7.46 -9.56
C MET A 44 -15.63 6.08 -9.69
N SER A 45 -16.13 5.24 -10.60
CA SER A 45 -15.57 3.90 -10.83
C SER A 45 -14.28 3.99 -11.66
N ILE A 46 -13.13 3.93 -11.00
CA ILE A 46 -11.80 3.91 -11.62
C ILE A 46 -11.09 2.56 -11.49
N ALA A 47 -11.59 1.69 -10.60
CA ALA A 47 -10.98 0.42 -10.27
C ALA A 47 -12.00 -0.72 -10.31
N THR A 48 -11.57 -1.86 -10.86
CA THR A 48 -12.36 -3.09 -10.91
C THR A 48 -11.51 -4.29 -10.51
N SER A 49 -12.10 -5.26 -9.82
CA SER A 49 -11.44 -6.53 -9.50
C SER A 49 -11.84 -7.62 -10.49
N SER A 50 -10.88 -8.45 -10.90
CA SER A 50 -11.13 -9.69 -11.64
C SER A 50 -10.77 -10.88 -10.76
N ASP A 51 -11.74 -11.76 -10.49
CA ASP A 51 -11.49 -12.98 -9.71
C ASP A 51 -10.81 -14.07 -10.54
N GLN A 52 -11.09 -14.12 -11.84
CA GLN A 52 -10.46 -15.06 -12.77
C GLN A 52 -8.96 -14.79 -12.90
N GLU A 53 -8.57 -13.52 -13.06
CA GLU A 53 -7.18 -13.11 -13.20
C GLU A 53 -6.51 -12.83 -11.84
N ARG A 54 -7.29 -12.74 -10.76
CA ARG A 54 -6.85 -12.34 -9.42
C ARG A 54 -6.15 -10.98 -9.42
N THR A 55 -6.70 -10.03 -10.18
CA THR A 55 -6.16 -8.69 -10.39
C THR A 55 -7.10 -7.59 -9.91
N VAL A 56 -6.54 -6.42 -9.66
CA VAL A 56 -7.29 -5.15 -9.62
C VAL A 56 -6.78 -4.27 -10.75
N ARG A 57 -7.66 -3.88 -11.67
CA ARG A 57 -7.33 -3.01 -12.81
C ARG A 57 -7.82 -1.60 -12.51
N VAL A 58 -6.94 -0.62 -12.73
CA VAL A 58 -7.21 0.81 -12.59
C VAL A 58 -7.14 1.43 -13.97
N THR A 59 -8.24 2.05 -14.41
CA THR A 59 -8.39 2.57 -15.78
C THR A 59 -7.79 3.96 -15.95
N GLN A 60 -7.59 4.70 -14.85
CA GLN A 60 -7.07 6.06 -14.89
C GLN A 60 -5.53 6.09 -14.87
N LYS A 61 -4.96 6.77 -15.88
CA LYS A 61 -3.51 6.92 -16.08
C LYS A 61 -2.87 7.78 -15.01
N GLY A 62 -1.56 7.58 -14.81
CA GLY A 62 -0.76 8.34 -13.85
C GLY A 62 -1.06 8.01 -12.38
N LEU A 63 -1.92 7.02 -12.11
CA LEU A 63 -2.27 6.62 -10.75
C LEU A 63 -1.39 5.51 -10.17
N THR A 64 -0.38 5.03 -10.91
CA THR A 64 0.46 3.92 -10.45
C THR A 64 1.07 4.17 -9.06
N LEU A 65 1.67 5.35 -8.85
CA LEU A 65 2.23 5.72 -7.54
C LEU A 65 1.14 5.94 -6.47
N PHE A 66 -0.03 6.46 -6.87
CA PHE A 66 -1.16 6.58 -5.96
C PHE A 66 -1.62 5.22 -5.45
N VAL A 67 -1.72 4.22 -6.33
CA VAL A 67 -2.08 2.84 -5.98
C VAL A 67 -1.03 2.22 -5.06
N VAL A 68 0.26 2.39 -5.35
CA VAL A 68 1.36 1.93 -4.48
C VAL A 68 1.24 2.55 -3.08
N ASN A 69 1.02 3.86 -2.99
CA ASN A 69 0.85 4.55 -1.72
C ASN A 69 -0.38 4.06 -0.94
N ARG A 70 -1.50 3.79 -1.64
CA ARG A 70 -2.71 3.23 -1.01
C ARG A 70 -2.50 1.82 -0.50
N LEU A 71 -1.76 0.98 -1.22
CA LEU A 71 -1.42 -0.38 -0.78
C LEU A 71 -0.59 -0.36 0.51
N HIS A 72 0.33 0.60 0.64
CA HIS A 72 1.07 0.81 1.88
C HIS A 72 0.14 1.26 3.01
N GLY A 73 -0.60 2.36 2.84
CA GLY A 73 -1.42 2.93 3.90
C GLY A 73 -2.62 2.08 4.32
N LEU A 74 -3.26 1.38 3.37
CA LEU A 74 -4.48 0.58 3.63
C LEU A 74 -4.15 -0.84 4.09
N LEU A 75 -3.12 -1.45 3.52
CA LEU A 75 -2.88 -2.88 3.64
C LEU A 75 -1.51 -3.23 4.22
N GLY A 76 -0.62 -2.26 4.43
CA GLY A 76 0.72 -2.45 5.00
C GLY A 76 1.69 -3.18 4.07
N TYR A 77 1.56 -2.99 2.76
CA TYR A 77 2.54 -3.49 1.79
C TYR A 77 3.66 -2.45 1.58
N ASP A 78 4.92 -2.87 1.71
CA ASP A 78 6.09 -2.03 1.50
C ASP A 78 6.76 -2.36 0.17
N VAL A 79 7.23 -1.34 -0.56
CA VAL A 79 7.99 -1.54 -1.81
C VAL A 79 9.35 -2.15 -1.48
N VAL A 80 9.65 -3.30 -2.08
CA VAL A 80 10.94 -3.99 -1.92
C VAL A 80 11.81 -3.91 -3.16
N SER A 81 11.21 -3.74 -4.34
CA SER A 81 11.94 -3.50 -5.58
C SER A 81 11.06 -2.82 -6.62
N HIS A 82 11.71 -2.21 -7.61
CA HIS A 82 11.05 -1.68 -8.78
C HIS A 82 11.89 -1.98 -10.03
N ALA A 83 11.22 -2.12 -11.17
CA ALA A 83 11.86 -2.23 -12.47
C ALA A 83 11.12 -1.34 -13.47
N MET A 84 11.89 -0.68 -14.33
CA MET A 84 11.38 0.18 -15.39
C MET A 84 11.85 -0.37 -16.74
N ALA A 85 10.94 -0.32 -17.72
CA ALA A 85 11.22 -0.76 -19.08
C ALA A 85 10.55 0.21 -20.08
N MET A 86 11.21 0.40 -21.22
CA MET A 86 10.62 1.04 -22.39
C MET A 86 10.20 -0.04 -23.37
N THR A 87 8.95 -0.01 -23.79
CA THR A 87 8.43 -0.93 -24.82
C THR A 87 8.79 -0.45 -26.23
N ASN A 88 8.68 -1.34 -27.22
CA ASN A 88 8.84 -1.02 -28.64
C ASN A 88 7.86 0.06 -29.14
N ALA A 89 6.75 0.28 -28.44
CA ALA A 89 5.78 1.33 -28.72
C ALA A 89 6.11 2.66 -28.01
N ASN A 90 7.35 2.83 -27.52
CA ASN A 90 7.80 3.97 -26.71
C ASN A 90 6.94 4.22 -25.46
N ARG A 91 6.32 3.16 -24.92
CA ARG A 91 5.58 3.24 -23.65
C ARG A 91 6.51 2.90 -22.51
N GLU A 92 6.55 3.77 -21.53
CA GLU A 92 7.15 3.53 -20.24
C GLU A 92 6.27 2.55 -19.45
N LEU A 93 6.87 1.46 -19.00
CA LEU A 93 6.28 0.54 -18.05
C LEU A 93 7.12 0.55 -16.78
N VAL A 94 6.44 0.69 -15.64
CA VAL A 94 7.03 0.52 -14.33
C VAL A 94 6.35 -0.65 -13.64
N SER A 95 7.13 -1.43 -12.91
CA SER A 95 6.65 -2.46 -12.02
C SER A 95 7.23 -2.24 -10.63
N PHE A 96 6.39 -2.37 -9.61
CA PHE A 96 6.77 -2.37 -8.21
C PHE A 96 6.45 -3.74 -7.63
N THR A 97 7.43 -4.37 -6.98
CA THR A 97 7.18 -5.52 -6.13
C THR A 97 7.04 -5.02 -4.71
N LEU A 98 5.92 -5.36 -4.07
CA LEU A 98 5.66 -5.00 -2.69
C LEU A 98 5.57 -6.26 -1.83
N TYR A 99 5.94 -6.13 -0.57
CA TYR A 99 5.93 -7.20 0.42
C TYR A 99 5.15 -6.76 1.66
N LYS A 100 4.29 -7.63 2.16
CA LYS A 100 3.61 -7.46 3.45
C LYS A 100 4.28 -8.37 4.47
N LYS A 101 4.96 -7.74 5.43
CA LYS A 101 5.50 -8.46 6.58
C LYS A 101 4.34 -9.10 7.33
N SER A 102 4.35 -10.42 7.48
CA SER A 102 3.45 -11.09 8.41
C SER A 102 3.77 -10.56 9.80
N SER A 103 2.83 -9.83 10.41
CA SER A 103 2.94 -9.50 11.82
C SER A 103 3.03 -10.83 12.59
N PRO A 104 4.06 -11.06 13.41
CA PRO A 104 4.01 -12.17 14.34
C PRO A 104 2.82 -11.91 15.24
N HIS A 105 1.86 -12.84 15.26
CA HIS A 105 0.70 -12.78 16.15
C HIS A 105 1.15 -12.59 17.61
N THR A 106 1.16 -11.36 18.11
CA THR A 106 1.06 -11.12 19.55
C THR A 106 -0.42 -11.10 19.88
N HIS A 107 -0.96 -12.27 20.22
CA HIS A 107 -2.17 -12.35 21.03
C HIS A 107 -1.86 -11.73 22.39
N SER A 108 -2.15 -10.44 22.58
CA SER A 108 -2.31 -9.85 23.90
C SER A 108 -3.78 -9.58 24.14
N HIS A 109 -4.53 -10.65 24.44
CA HIS A 109 -5.75 -10.53 25.22
C HIS A 109 -5.34 -10.37 26.69
N SER A 110 -5.51 -9.18 27.27
CA SER A 110 -5.76 -9.07 28.71
C SER A 110 -6.54 -7.80 29.02
N HIS A 111 -7.64 -8.02 29.73
CA HIS A 111 -8.60 -7.07 30.26
C HIS A 111 -7.96 -5.94 31.08
N GLY A 112 -8.67 -4.81 31.13
CA GLY A 112 -8.22 -3.57 31.73
C GLY A 112 -8.10 -3.58 33.25
N HIS A 113 -7.55 -2.48 33.78
CA HIS A 113 -7.88 -1.91 35.08
C HIS A 113 -7.42 -0.43 35.11
N THR A 114 -8.40 0.46 35.31
CA THR A 114 -8.22 1.77 35.95
C THR A 114 -7.65 1.59 37.35
N HIS A 115 -6.68 2.43 37.78
CA HIS A 115 -6.70 3.15 39.07
C HIS A 115 -5.42 4.00 39.29
N SER A 116 -5.65 5.12 39.97
CA SER A 116 -4.80 6.20 40.43
C SER A 116 -3.93 5.89 41.67
N SER A 117 -2.70 6.45 41.74
CA SER A 117 -2.03 7.04 42.93
C SER A 117 -0.60 7.44 42.54
N SER A 118 -0.20 8.71 42.52
CA SER A 118 0.24 9.59 43.61
C SER A 118 1.51 9.16 44.39
N HIS A 119 2.52 10.05 44.31
CA HIS A 119 3.72 10.22 45.15
C HIS A 119 4.93 9.29 44.96
N LYS A 120 6.06 9.82 44.46
CA LYS A 120 7.11 10.44 45.30
C LYS A 120 8.28 10.96 44.45
N SER A 121 8.64 12.21 44.74
CA SER A 121 9.84 12.93 44.35
C SER A 121 11.10 12.33 44.96
N HIS A 122 12.20 12.23 44.19
CA HIS A 122 13.54 12.53 44.69
C HIS A 122 14.38 13.22 43.60
N SER A 123 14.83 14.41 43.99
CA SER A 123 15.80 15.30 43.36
C SER A 123 17.22 14.88 43.74
N HIS A 124 18.21 15.06 42.85
CA HIS A 124 19.60 15.49 43.05
C HIS A 124 20.29 15.49 41.64
N SER A 125 20.61 16.66 41.04
CA SER A 125 21.93 17.34 41.02
C SER A 125 23.07 16.44 40.52
N SER A 126 24.03 16.82 39.67
CA SER A 126 24.44 18.07 39.02
C SER A 126 25.68 17.74 38.15
N VAL A 127 25.68 18.22 36.91
CA VAL A 127 26.77 18.76 36.04
C VAL A 127 28.24 18.22 36.07
N VAL A 128 28.79 18.14 34.85
CA VAL A 128 30.17 18.43 34.33
C VAL A 128 31.05 17.25 33.91
N THR A 129 31.48 17.39 32.65
CA THR A 129 32.49 16.78 31.76
C THR A 129 33.81 16.28 32.34
N LEU A 130 34.37 15.31 31.60
CA LEU A 130 35.76 15.30 31.12
C LEU A 130 35.75 15.10 29.60
#